data_AF-A0A7Y9UL88-F1
#
_entry.id   AF-A0A7Y9UL88-F1
#
_cell.length_a   1.000
_cell.length_b   1.000
_cell.length_c   1.000
_cell.angle_alpha   90.00
_cell.angle_beta   90.00
_cell.angle_gamma   90.00
#
_symmetry.space_group_name_H-M   'P 1'
#
loop_
_entity.id
_entity.type
_entity.pdbx_description
1 polymer ?
#
loop_
_entity_poly.entity_id
_entity_poly.type
_entity_poly.pdbx_seq_one_letter_code
_entity_poly.pdbx_strand_id
1 'polypeptide(L)' 'MHGSATLGAALADAGLVDRYHLLVFPILLGAGKRMWSEADKDLEKLRVVESETYANGVLKLVYDVVR' A
#
# COMPACT_ATOMS: atom_id res chain seq x y z
N MET A 1 0.51 11.18 0.71
CA MET A 1 1.66 11.50 1.58
C MET A 1 2.96 11.16 0.86
N HIS A 2 3.88 12.10 0.70
CA HIS A 2 5.28 11.77 0.45
C HIS A 2 5.92 11.41 1.80
N GLY A 3 5.60 10.22 2.30
CA GLY A 3 6.06 9.73 3.60
C GLY A 3 7.21 8.74 3.43
N SER A 4 8.17 8.78 4.34
CA SER A 4 9.11 7.67 4.54
C SER A 4 8.31 6.37 4.73
N ALA A 5 8.82 5.25 4.22
CA ALA A 5 8.23 3.93 4.46
C ALA A 5 7.97 3.67 5.95
N THR A 6 8.84 4.18 6.83
CA THR A 6 8.68 4.07 8.29
C THR A 6 7.46 4.84 8.82
N LEU A 7 7.20 6.05 8.33
CA LEU A 7 6.05 6.84 8.76
C LEU A 7 4.74 6.26 8.21
N GLY A 8 4.76 5.81 6.94
CA GLY A 8 3.62 5.15 6.33
C GLY A 8 3.22 3.88 7.08
N ALA A 9 4.20 3.04 7.43
CA ALA A 9 3.98 1.86 8.25
C ALA A 9 3.40 2.22 9.62
N ALA A 10 3.98 3.18 10.34
CA ALA A 10 3.50 3.58 11.67
C ALA A 10 2.05 4.13 11.64
N LEU A 11 1.68 4.89 10.61
CA LEU A 11 0.30 5.37 10.45
C LEU A 11 -0.68 4.22 10.14
N ALA A 12 -0.26 3.27 9.30
CA ALA A 12 -1.04 2.06 9.06
C ALA A 12 -1.13 1.19 10.33
N ASP A 13 -0.10 1.19 11.18
CA ASP A 13 -0.11 0.51 12.49
C ASP A 13 -1.10 1.14 13.46
N ALA A 14 -1.26 2.45 13.40
CA ALA A 14 -2.24 3.17 14.19
C ALA A 14 -3.67 3.17 13.60
N GLY A 15 -3.91 2.50 12.47
CA GLY A 15 -5.22 2.52 11.78
C GLY A 15 -5.62 3.90 11.27
N LEU A 16 -4.64 4.77 10.99
CA LEU A 16 -4.85 6.16 10.57
C LEU A 16 -4.77 6.35 9.05
N VAL A 17 -4.75 5.28 8.28
CA VAL A 17 -4.74 5.32 6.82
C VAL A 17 -6.15 5.02 6.32
N ASP A 18 -6.76 5.96 5.62
CA ASP A 18 -8.08 5.76 5.01
C ASP A 18 -8.02 5.22 3.58
N ARG A 19 -6.90 5.49 2.88
CA ARG A 19 -6.73 5.15 1.46
C ARG A 19 -5.28 4.84 1.12
N TYR A 20 -5.07 3.78 0.35
CA TYR A 20 -3.79 3.39 -0.22
C TYR A 20 -3.75 3.69 -1.72
N HIS A 21 -2.67 4.34 -2.17
CA HIS A 21 -2.33 4.50 -3.59
C HIS A 21 -1.08 3.67 -3.87
N LEU A 22 -1.25 2.51 -4.49
CA LEU A 22 -0.17 1.57 -4.77
C LEU A 22 0.23 1.64 -6.24
N LEU A 23 1.54 1.73 -6.49
CA LEU A 23 2.14 1.52 -7.81
C LEU A 23 2.93 0.22 -7.78
N VAL A 24 2.48 -0.76 -8.56
CA VAL A 24 3.14 -2.06 -8.69
C VAL A 24 4.03 -2.02 -9.93
N PHE A 25 5.32 -2.17 -9.71
CA PHE A 25 6.33 -2.20 -10.76
C PHE A 25 6.57 -3.64 -11.21
N PRO A 26 6.71 -3.90 -12.52
CA PRO A 26 6.89 -5.25 -13.07
C PRO A 26 8.34 -5.75 -12.91
N ILE A 27 8.83 -5.80 -11.66
CA ILE A 27 10.19 -6.24 -11.30
C ILE A 27 10.17 -7.17 -10.09
N LEU A 28 11.16 -8.05 -9.99
CA LEU A 28 11.43 -8.86 -8.81
C LEU A 28 12.64 -8.27 -8.07
N LEU A 29 12.40 -7.62 -6.93
CA LEU A 29 13.46 -6.94 -6.18
C LEU A 29 14.39 -7.92 -5.42
N GLY A 30 13.92 -9.13 -5.11
CA GLY A 30 14.64 -10.12 -4.30
C GLY A 30 14.61 -9.81 -2.80
N ALA A 31 15.15 -8.67 -2.39
CA ALA A 31 15.16 -8.22 -1.00
C ALA A 31 15.05 -6.69 -0.89
N GLY A 32 14.40 -6.20 0.17
CA GLY A 32 14.25 -4.76 0.37
C GLY A 32 13.33 -4.41 1.54
N LYS A 33 13.13 -3.11 1.74
CA LYS A 33 12.19 -2.61 2.76
C LYS A 33 10.76 -2.94 2.34
N ARG A 34 10.00 -3.55 3.25
CA ARG A 34 8.57 -3.81 3.08
C ARG A 34 7.78 -2.51 3.27
N MET A 35 6.66 -2.39 2.57
CA MET A 35 5.74 -1.27 2.70
C MET A 35 4.94 -1.33 4.01
N TRP A 36 4.57 -2.54 4.43
CA TRP A 36 3.84 -2.81 5.65
C TRP A 36 4.78 -3.27 6.76
N SER A 37 4.40 -3.00 8.01
CA SER A 37 5.11 -3.51 9.18
C SER A 37 4.89 -5.02 9.35
N GLU A 38 5.73 -5.63 10.17
CA GLU A 38 5.56 -7.02 10.65
C GLU A 38 4.81 -7.06 11.99
N ALA A 39 4.14 -5.96 12.38
CA ALA A 39 3.37 -5.89 13.61
C ALA A 39 2.15 -6.84 13.52
N ASP A 40 1.82 -7.46 14.65
CA ASP A 40 0.60 -8.24 14.77
C ASP A 40 -0.61 -7.30 14.78
N LYS A 41 -1.52 -7.51 13.83
CA LYS A 41 -2.71 -6.66 13.62
C LYS A 41 -3.89 -7.49 13.17
N ASP A 42 -5.07 -6.98 13.50
CA ASP A 42 -6.31 -7.49 12.95
C ASP A 42 -6.37 -7.36 11.42
N LEU A 43 -7.15 -8.23 10.80
CA LEU A 43 -7.41 -8.20 9.37
C LEU A 43 -8.06 -6.87 8.97
N GLU A 44 -7.33 -6.05 8.20
CA GLU A 44 -7.88 -4.84 7.59
C GLU A 44 -8.47 -5.14 6.22
N LYS A 45 -9.77 -4.85 6.04
CA LYS A 45 -10.45 -5.06 4.76
C LYS A 45 -10.26 -3.85 3.87
N LEU A 46 -9.94 -4.10 2.60
CA LEU A 46 -9.74 -3.07 1.58
C LEU A 46 -10.76 -3.23 0.45
N ARG A 47 -11.16 -2.11 -0.15
CA ARG A 47 -12.02 -2.05 -1.33
C ARG A 47 -11.26 -1.38 -2.46
N VAL A 48 -11.14 -2.04 -3.61
CA VAL A 48 -10.62 -1.41 -4.84
C VAL A 48 -11.56 -0.30 -5.27
N VAL A 49 -11.05 0.91 -5.40
CA VAL A 49 -11.80 2.05 -5.96
C VAL A 49 -11.25 2.52 -7.31
N GLU A 50 -10.01 2.19 -7.63
CA GLU A 50 -9.40 2.44 -8.94
C GLU A 50 -8.39 1.34 -9.27
N SER A 51 -8.34 0.92 -10.54
CA SER A 51 -7.34 0.00 -11.08
C SER A 51 -7.03 0.39 -12.51
N GLU A 52 -5.77 0.71 -12.80
CA GLU A 52 -5.32 1.15 -14.13
C GLU A 52 -3.93 0.59 -14.43
N THR A 53 -3.77 -0.02 -15.60
CA THR A 53 -2.46 -0.45 -16.11
C THR A 53 -1.94 0.58 -17.11
N TYR A 54 -0.76 1.14 -16.84
CA TYR A 54 -0.10 2.07 -17.74
C TYR A 54 0.63 1.36 -18.87
N ALA A 55 0.87 2.07 -19.98
CA ALA A 55 1.55 1.56 -21.16
C ALA A 55 2.99 1.07 -20.88
N ASN A 56 3.62 1.53 -19.79
CA ASN A 56 4.94 1.08 -19.34
C ASN A 56 4.88 -0.18 -18.44
N GLY A 57 3.70 -0.79 -18.28
CA GLY A 57 3.49 -1.99 -17.47
C GLY A 57 3.33 -1.76 -15.97
N VAL A 58 3.38 -0.51 -15.49
CA VAL A 58 3.08 -0.20 -14.08
C VAL A 58 1.57 -0.30 -13.84
N LEU A 59 1.18 -0.97 -12.77
CA LEU A 59 -0.20 -1.06 -12.32
C LEU A 59 -0.45 -0.09 -11.16
N LYS A 60 -1.40 0.83 -11.34
CA LYS A 60 -1.93 1.70 -10.29
C LYS A 60 -3.16 1.04 -9.66
N LEU A 61 -3.15 0.92 -8.34
CA LEU A 61 -4.29 0.46 -7.55
C LEU A 61 -4.59 1.49 -6.46
N VAL A 62 -5.86 1.88 -6.35
CA VAL A 62 -6.33 2.71 -5.24
C VAL A 62 -7.31 1.90 -4.41
N TYR A 63 -7.06 1.84 -3.11
CA TYR A 63 -7.87 1.11 -2.14
C TYR A 63 -8.39 2.02 -1.04
N ASP A 64 -9.67 1.89 -0.70
CA ASP A 64 -10.22 2.43 0.55
C ASP A 64 -10.17 1.38 1.65
N VAL A 65 -9.92 1.80 2.89
CA VAL A 65 -10.14 0.97 4.08
C VAL A 65 -11.63 0.84 4.35
N VAL A 66 -12.09 -0.40 4.52
CA VAL A 66 -13.48 -0.72 4.86
C VAL A 66 -13.60 -0.74 6.39
N ARG A 67 -14.48 0.11 6.92
CA ARG A 67 -14.81 0.20 8.34
C ARG A 67 -16.08 -0.58 8.66
#